data_AF-W2TMK9-F1
#
_entry.id   AF-W2TMK9-F1
#
_cell.length_a   1.000
_cell.length_b   1.000
_cell.length_c   1.000
_cell.angle_alpha   90.00
_cell.angle_beta   90.00
_cell.angle_gamma   90.00
#
_symmetry.space_group_name_H-M   'P 1'
#
loop_
_entity.id
_entity.type
_entity.pdbx_description
1 polymer ?
#
loop_
_entity_poly.entity_id
_entity_poly.type
_entity_poly.pdbx_seq_one_letter_code
_entity_poly.pdbx_strand_id
1 'polypeptide(L)'
;MVQSERIDLNYMNRCKKYLLTPQDKQDAFERQYYHVYATRLEALKPRIMEGGKNMLGSDIEYKQLEDLEMYEKAFVIGTIEKRISKRPGVLKEIAEEELILPEDYDGDEMMSIVSNKDFLEFEDEKQIVKLEIKSDVFNVEQIIWPTPCPQRPWPSTKTGGVVAFISGLELTGDAVNDAAVTTAFELMSRWLNDEISDHIDQTSICSRIERLVVLGESIAVGQAQEFASAVHYLNLTYKEASSNVETIAILDTLLSRVSNKVKVDLVPGIGDPCMQQMPQQPIHRACLPRTSASGAALSLVTNPYEFTLGDLDFLATSGQNISDLRRLSAVSSSCDLMKHILCWQHIAPTCPDTIDGFPFDKRLTPYK
;
A
#
# COMPACT_ATOMS: atom_id res chain seq x y z
N MET A 1 2.23 -6.19 -43.65
CA MET A 1 2.43 -6.41 -42.21
C MET A 1 1.19 -7.11 -41.69
N VAL A 2 1.28 -8.40 -41.38
CA VAL A 2 0.19 -9.12 -40.70
C VAL A 2 0.18 -8.59 -39.28
N GLN A 3 -0.89 -7.88 -38.88
CA GLN A 3 -1.08 -7.54 -37.47
C GLN A 3 -1.24 -8.86 -36.71
N SER A 4 -0.28 -9.17 -35.83
CA SER A 4 -0.44 -10.31 -34.92
C SER A 4 -1.60 -9.99 -33.99
N GLU A 5 -2.63 -10.83 -34.01
CA GLU A 5 -3.74 -10.76 -33.05
C GLU A 5 -3.19 -11.10 -31.66
N ARG A 6 -3.35 -10.16 -30.71
CA ARG A 6 -2.85 -10.33 -29.34
C ARG A 6 -3.78 -11.22 -28.52
N ILE A 7 -3.23 -11.87 -27.51
CA ILE A 7 -4.02 -12.63 -26.54
C ILE A 7 -4.93 -11.67 -25.79
N ASP A 8 -6.24 -11.89 -25.91
CA ASP A 8 -7.26 -11.17 -25.15
C ASP A 8 -7.86 -12.10 -24.10
N LEU A 9 -7.71 -11.75 -22.83
CA LEU A 9 -8.21 -12.52 -21.70
C LEU A 9 -9.34 -11.77 -21.02
N ASN A 10 -10.28 -12.51 -20.42
CA ASN A 10 -11.37 -11.91 -19.66
C ASN A 10 -10.80 -11.12 -18.47
N TYR A 11 -11.02 -9.81 -18.48
CA TYR A 11 -10.56 -8.90 -17.43
C TYR A 11 -11.74 -8.45 -16.57
N MET A 12 -11.59 -8.53 -15.24
CA MET A 12 -12.56 -8.02 -14.29
C MET A 12 -11.87 -7.21 -13.20
N ASN A 13 -12.15 -5.90 -13.17
CA ASN A 13 -11.69 -5.02 -12.10
C ASN A 13 -12.46 -5.29 -10.79
N ARG A 14 -11.75 -5.54 -9.69
CA ARG A 14 -12.33 -5.83 -8.36
C ARG A 14 -12.14 -4.70 -7.34
N CYS A 15 -11.74 -3.52 -7.79
CA CYS A 15 -11.40 -2.37 -6.94
C CYS A 15 -12.59 -1.59 -6.40
N LYS A 16 -13.82 -1.98 -6.73
CA LYS A 16 -15.03 -1.28 -6.24
C LYS A 16 -15.04 -1.14 -4.71
N LYS A 17 -14.45 -2.10 -3.99
CA LYS A 17 -14.34 -2.08 -2.52
C LYS A 17 -13.37 -1.02 -1.98
N TYR A 18 -12.46 -0.48 -2.79
CA TYR A 18 -11.50 0.56 -2.43
C TYR A 18 -11.95 1.98 -2.81
N LEU A 19 -13.02 2.09 -3.62
CA LEU A 19 -13.58 3.38 -3.97
C LEU A 19 -14.34 3.98 -2.77
N LEU A 20 -14.07 5.26 -2.51
CA LEU A 20 -14.78 6.04 -1.51
C LEU A 20 -16.14 6.47 -2.05
N THR A 21 -17.20 6.03 -1.37
CA THR A 21 -18.58 6.39 -1.66
C THR A 21 -18.94 7.74 -1.03
N PRO A 22 -20.05 8.38 -1.45
CA PRO A 22 -20.55 9.58 -0.78
C PRO A 22 -20.81 9.35 0.72
N GLN A 23 -21.27 8.16 1.10
CA GLN A 23 -21.50 7.80 2.51
C GLN A 23 -20.19 7.76 3.29
N ASP A 24 -19.11 7.23 2.70
CA ASP A 24 -17.80 7.22 3.35
C ASP A 24 -17.29 8.63 3.61
N LYS A 25 -17.65 9.61 2.77
CA LYS A 25 -17.18 11.00 2.85
C LYS A 25 -18.00 11.88 3.81
N GLN A 26 -19.23 11.48 4.12
CA GLN A 26 -20.12 12.25 4.98
C GLN A 26 -19.54 12.38 6.40
N ASP A 27 -19.21 13.59 6.85
CA ASP A 27 -18.63 13.85 8.18
C ASP A 27 -17.28 13.14 8.41
N ALA A 28 -16.57 12.77 7.33
CA ALA A 28 -15.33 11.98 7.42
C ALA A 28 -14.24 12.69 8.23
N PHE A 29 -14.08 14.00 8.05
CA PHE A 29 -13.04 14.77 8.72
C PHE A 29 -13.38 15.18 10.14
N GLU A 30 -14.59 14.87 10.61
CA GLU A 30 -15.00 15.04 12.01
C GLU A 30 -14.88 13.73 12.80
N ARG A 31 -14.62 12.60 12.12
CA ARG A 31 -14.52 11.27 12.71
C ARG A 31 -13.14 11.00 13.31
N GLN A 32 -13.14 10.24 14.39
CA GLN A 32 -11.92 9.71 15.02
C GLN A 32 -11.50 8.38 14.39
N TYR A 33 -10.20 8.07 14.41
CA TYR A 33 -9.67 6.83 13.84
C TYR A 33 -9.97 5.56 14.66
N TYR A 34 -10.51 5.67 15.89
CA TYR A 34 -10.78 4.51 16.74
C TYR A 34 -11.69 3.47 16.05
N HIS A 35 -12.63 3.93 15.23
CA HIS A 35 -13.56 3.08 14.47
C HIS A 35 -12.84 2.08 13.57
N VAL A 36 -11.68 2.48 13.01
CA VAL A 36 -10.85 1.63 12.16
C VAL A 36 -10.28 0.45 12.97
N TYR A 37 -9.75 0.70 14.16
CA TYR A 37 -9.18 -0.33 15.03
C TYR A 37 -10.26 -1.28 15.57
N ALA A 38 -11.39 -0.73 16.01
CA ALA A 38 -12.54 -1.52 16.47
C ALA A 38 -13.04 -2.47 15.36
N THR A 39 -13.18 -1.95 14.14
CA THR A 39 -13.62 -2.74 12.98
C THR A 39 -12.61 -3.83 12.59
N ARG A 40 -11.30 -3.55 12.70
CA ARG A 40 -10.24 -4.55 12.45
C ARG A 40 -10.31 -5.71 13.43
N LEU A 41 -10.44 -5.39 14.71
CA LEU A 41 -10.56 -6.39 15.77
C LEU A 41 -11.82 -7.24 15.55
N GLU A 42 -12.97 -6.61 15.27
CA GLU A 42 -14.23 -7.31 14.96
C GLU A 42 -14.08 -8.26 13.75
N ALA A 43 -13.37 -7.84 12.70
CA ALA A 43 -13.17 -8.65 11.49
C ALA A 43 -12.23 -9.83 11.69
N LEU A 44 -11.14 -9.65 12.45
CA LEU A 44 -10.08 -10.66 12.62
C LEU A 44 -10.34 -11.61 13.80
N LYS A 45 -11.06 -11.16 14.84
CA LYS A 45 -11.32 -11.95 16.07
C LYS A 45 -11.89 -13.35 15.76
N PRO A 46 -12.90 -13.54 14.88
CA PRO A 46 -13.41 -14.89 14.57
C PRO A 46 -12.34 -15.82 13.95
N ARG A 47 -11.46 -15.28 13.11
CA ARG A 47 -10.41 -16.04 12.40
C ARG A 47 -9.25 -16.37 13.32
N ILE A 48 -8.93 -15.47 14.25
CA ILE A 48 -7.94 -15.71 15.30
C ILE A 48 -8.47 -16.75 16.30
N MET A 49 -9.76 -16.70 16.66
CA MET A 49 -10.41 -17.72 17.49
C MET A 49 -10.33 -19.12 16.85
N GLU A 50 -10.60 -19.22 15.55
CA GLU A 50 -10.45 -20.47 14.81
C GLU A 50 -8.98 -20.95 14.82
N GLY A 51 -8.03 -20.04 14.65
CA GLY A 51 -6.59 -20.34 14.72
C GLY A 51 -6.17 -20.84 16.09
N GLY A 52 -6.70 -20.22 17.15
CA GLY A 52 -6.54 -20.63 18.54
C GLY A 52 -7.03 -22.05 18.76
N LYS A 53 -8.25 -22.36 18.31
CA LYS A 53 -8.82 -23.71 18.44
C LYS A 53 -8.01 -24.78 17.70
N ASN A 54 -7.49 -24.45 16.53
CA ASN A 54 -6.68 -25.37 15.73
C ASN A 54 -5.30 -25.64 16.35
N MET A 55 -4.69 -24.64 17.01
CA MET A 55 -3.33 -24.74 17.55
C MET A 55 -3.28 -25.17 19.02
N LEU A 56 -4.23 -24.70 19.85
CA LEU A 56 -4.27 -24.92 21.29
C LEU A 56 -5.31 -25.97 21.72
N GLY A 57 -6.23 -26.35 20.84
CA GLY A 57 -7.31 -27.31 21.10
C GLY A 57 -8.70 -26.67 21.16
N SER A 58 -9.74 -27.49 21.03
CA SER A 58 -11.15 -27.04 20.93
C SER A 58 -11.67 -26.31 22.17
N ASP A 59 -11.06 -26.60 23.33
CA ASP A 59 -11.54 -26.19 24.64
C ASP A 59 -10.99 -24.82 25.05
N ILE A 60 -10.19 -24.17 24.18
CA ILE A 60 -9.63 -22.86 24.46
C ILE A 60 -10.74 -21.79 24.45
N GLU A 61 -10.79 -21.02 25.54
CA GLU A 61 -11.69 -19.89 25.69
C GLU A 61 -10.91 -18.57 25.63
N TYR A 62 -11.49 -17.60 24.94
CA TYR A 62 -10.96 -16.24 24.92
C TYR A 62 -11.30 -15.53 26.22
N LYS A 63 -10.32 -14.81 26.78
CA LYS A 63 -10.50 -13.93 27.94
C LYS A 63 -10.06 -12.51 27.61
N GLN A 64 -10.69 -11.53 28.26
CA GLN A 64 -10.20 -10.16 28.29
C GLN A 64 -9.06 -10.03 29.30
N LEU A 65 -8.19 -9.03 29.12
CA LEU A 65 -7.06 -8.77 30.01
C LEU A 65 -7.54 -8.49 31.45
N GLU A 66 -8.70 -7.85 31.62
CA GLU A 66 -9.25 -7.54 32.93
C GLU A 66 -9.70 -8.78 33.74
N ASP A 67 -10.00 -9.89 33.05
CA ASP A 67 -10.50 -11.13 33.64
C ASP A 67 -9.38 -12.12 33.97
N LEU A 68 -8.12 -11.71 33.83
CA LEU A 68 -6.96 -12.58 34.05
C LEU A 68 -6.57 -12.64 35.52
N GLU A 69 -6.36 -13.85 36.01
CA GLU A 69 -5.79 -14.08 37.34
C GLU A 69 -4.25 -14.20 37.29
N MET A 70 -3.58 -13.89 38.40
CA MET A 70 -2.12 -14.03 38.49
C MET A 70 -1.70 -15.49 38.23
N TYR A 71 -0.70 -15.68 37.38
CA TYR A 71 -0.16 -16.98 36.95
C TYR A 71 -1.13 -17.85 36.13
N GLU A 72 -2.24 -17.29 35.67
CA GLU A 72 -3.14 -17.97 34.75
C GLU A 72 -2.57 -18.00 33.32
N LYS A 73 -2.72 -19.15 32.64
CA LYS A 73 -2.53 -19.22 31.18
C LYS A 73 -3.84 -18.91 30.48
N ALA A 74 -3.85 -17.87 29.67
CA ALA A 74 -5.05 -17.43 28.97
C ALA A 74 -4.79 -17.15 27.49
N PHE A 75 -5.85 -17.27 26.69
CA PHE A 75 -5.86 -16.88 25.30
C PHE A 75 -6.53 -15.50 25.16
N VAL A 76 -5.74 -14.51 24.76
CA VAL A 76 -6.16 -13.12 24.64
C VAL A 76 -6.02 -12.67 23.18
N ILE A 77 -6.97 -11.86 22.72
CA ILE A 77 -7.00 -11.28 21.38
C ILE A 77 -7.05 -9.77 21.51
N GLY A 78 -6.16 -9.09 20.79
CA GLY A 78 -6.00 -7.64 20.84
C GLY A 78 -5.12 -7.14 19.69
N THR A 79 -4.78 -5.87 19.76
CA THR A 79 -3.95 -5.14 18.81
C THR A 79 -2.54 -5.00 19.38
N ILE A 80 -1.53 -5.16 18.53
CA ILE A 80 -0.14 -4.87 18.90
C ILE A 80 0.19 -3.47 18.41
N GLU A 81 0.62 -2.60 19.33
CA GLU A 81 1.13 -1.28 19.02
C GLU A 81 2.64 -1.24 19.30
N LYS A 82 3.41 -0.65 18.38
CA LYS A 82 4.83 -0.37 18.60
C LYS A 82 4.99 1.10 18.97
N ARG A 83 5.44 1.36 20.20
CA ARG A 83 5.86 2.69 20.64
C ARG A 83 7.26 2.95 20.09
N ILE A 84 7.35 3.86 19.15
CA ILE A 84 8.60 4.22 18.46
C ILE A 84 9.16 5.48 19.11
N SER A 85 10.31 5.37 19.79
CA SER A 85 10.85 6.48 20.57
C SER A 85 11.29 7.66 19.71
N LYS A 86 11.70 7.37 18.47
CA LYS A 86 12.18 8.34 17.48
C LYS A 86 11.04 8.91 16.61
N ARG A 87 9.76 8.55 16.87
CA ARG A 87 8.64 9.04 16.06
C ARG A 87 8.52 10.56 16.26
N PRO A 88 8.57 11.36 15.19
CA PRO A 88 8.33 12.79 15.30
C PRO A 88 6.90 13.01 15.78
N GLY A 89 6.75 13.80 16.83
CA GLY A 89 5.45 14.15 17.38
C GLY A 89 5.01 15.48 16.81
N VAL A 90 3.83 15.55 16.19
CA VAL A 90 3.25 16.82 15.70
C VAL A 90 3.26 17.90 16.77
N LEU A 91 2.91 17.54 18.01
CA LEU A 91 2.94 18.46 19.15
C LEU A 91 4.36 18.92 19.50
N LYS A 92 5.36 18.06 19.31
CA LYS A 92 6.77 18.39 19.53
C LYS A 92 7.26 19.36 18.44
N GLU A 93 6.91 19.09 17.19
CA GLU A 93 7.21 19.97 16.05
C GLU A 93 6.58 21.36 16.22
N ILE A 94 5.29 21.42 16.59
CA ILE A 94 4.61 22.69 16.88
C ILE A 94 5.31 23.43 18.05
N ALA A 95 5.70 22.72 19.10
CA ALA A 95 6.41 23.33 20.23
C ALA A 95 7.83 23.81 19.88
N GLU A 96 8.52 23.12 18.97
CA GLU A 96 9.82 23.52 18.43
C GLU A 96 9.69 24.76 17.53
N GLU A 97 8.66 24.85 16.68
CA GLU A 97 8.37 26.07 15.88
C GLU A 97 8.02 27.28 16.76
N GLU A 98 7.30 27.06 17.88
CA GLU A 98 7.03 28.10 18.88
C GLU A 98 8.24 28.40 19.80
N LEU A 99 9.44 27.87 19.48
CA LEU A 99 10.71 28.09 20.18
C LEU A 99 10.75 27.64 21.66
N ILE A 100 9.96 26.62 22.03
CA ILE A 100 9.83 26.17 23.43
C ILE A 100 10.90 25.11 23.81
N LEU A 101 11.58 24.50 22.84
CA LEU A 101 12.56 23.42 23.09
C LEU A 101 13.89 23.64 22.37
N PRO A 102 15.04 23.22 22.95
CA PRO A 102 16.34 23.26 22.26
C PRO A 102 16.37 22.30 21.06
N GLU A 103 17.03 22.76 19.98
CA GLU A 103 17.27 21.98 18.76
C GLU A 103 18.35 20.92 18.99
N ASP A 104 17.96 19.66 19.17
CA ASP A 104 18.85 18.50 19.06
C ASP A 104 18.48 17.72 17.78
N TYR A 105 18.94 18.18 16.62
CA TYR A 105 18.80 17.45 15.35
C TYR A 105 20.17 16.90 14.91
N ASP A 106 20.35 15.57 15.04
CA ASP A 106 21.43 14.85 14.36
C ASP A 106 20.93 14.49 12.95
N GLY A 107 21.51 15.12 11.94
CA GLY A 107 21.09 15.05 10.53
C GLY A 107 21.44 13.78 9.76
N ASP A 108 21.80 12.68 10.43
CA ASP A 108 22.43 11.50 9.78
C ASP A 108 21.78 10.13 10.04
N GLU A 109 20.59 10.04 10.68
CA GLU A 109 19.96 8.75 11.00
C GLU A 109 18.66 8.47 10.20
N MET A 110 18.75 8.25 8.90
CA MET A 110 17.54 8.16 8.07
C MET A 110 17.42 6.95 7.16
N MET A 111 17.74 5.77 7.68
CA MET A 111 17.40 4.49 7.02
C MET A 111 16.69 3.48 7.92
N SER A 112 16.54 3.77 9.23
CA SER A 112 15.77 2.97 10.18
C SER A 112 15.43 3.82 11.41
N ILE A 113 14.15 3.95 11.74
CA ILE A 113 13.73 4.62 12.99
C ILE A 113 13.70 3.67 14.19
N VAL A 114 14.15 2.42 13.99
CA VAL A 114 14.20 1.42 15.04
C VAL A 114 15.20 1.85 16.10
N SER A 115 14.71 1.98 17.33
CA SER A 115 15.54 2.27 18.49
C SER A 115 15.52 1.11 19.48
N ASN A 116 16.61 0.96 20.25
CA ASN A 116 16.63 0.11 21.43
C ASN A 116 15.71 0.60 22.56
N LYS A 117 15.19 1.84 22.43
CA LYS A 117 14.17 2.40 23.33
C LYS A 117 12.74 2.10 22.88
N ASP A 118 12.56 1.52 21.69
CA ASP A 118 11.24 1.10 21.22
C ASP A 118 10.72 -0.05 22.09
N PHE A 119 9.41 -0.08 22.30
CA PHE A 119 8.76 -1.18 23.01
C PHE A 119 7.40 -1.49 22.40
N LEU A 120 6.88 -2.68 22.72
CA LEU A 120 5.60 -3.15 22.24
C LEU A 120 4.55 -3.03 23.36
N GLU A 121 3.36 -2.64 22.97
CA GLU A 121 2.16 -2.66 23.80
C GLU A 121 1.16 -3.61 23.14
N PHE A 122 0.40 -4.30 23.97
CA PHE A 122 -0.73 -5.11 23.56
C PHE A 122 -1.98 -4.51 24.18
N GLU A 123 -2.90 -4.11 23.31
CA GLU A 123 -4.16 -3.45 23.66
C GLU A 123 -5.32 -4.39 23.34
N ASP A 124 -6.16 -4.69 24.33
CA ASP A 124 -7.46 -5.31 24.09
C ASP A 124 -8.56 -4.24 24.08
N GLU A 125 -9.83 -4.62 24.19
CA GLU A 125 -10.95 -3.67 24.15
C GLU A 125 -11.00 -2.72 25.37
N LYS A 126 -10.24 -2.97 26.45
CA LYS A 126 -10.37 -2.27 27.73
C LYS A 126 -9.05 -1.86 28.38
N GLN A 127 -7.97 -2.58 28.13
CA GLN A 127 -6.69 -2.42 28.81
C GLN A 127 -5.50 -2.53 27.84
N ILE A 128 -4.40 -1.92 28.26
CA ILE A 128 -3.11 -1.95 27.57
C ILE A 128 -2.08 -2.56 28.51
N VAL A 129 -1.33 -3.54 28.03
CA VAL A 129 -0.19 -4.13 28.73
C VAL A 129 1.07 -3.96 27.91
N LYS A 130 2.16 -3.59 28.59
CA LYS A 130 3.48 -3.50 27.94
C LYS A 130 4.04 -4.90 27.76
N LEU A 131 4.45 -5.23 26.53
CA LEU A 131 5.12 -6.49 26.22
C LEU A 131 6.62 -6.33 26.45
N GLU A 132 7.12 -6.98 27.50
CA GLU A 132 8.54 -6.99 27.85
C GLU A 132 9.06 -8.43 27.88
N ILE A 133 10.27 -8.62 27.34
CA ILE A 133 10.94 -9.93 27.36
C ILE A 133 11.32 -10.24 28.81
N LYS A 134 10.72 -11.31 29.39
CA LYS A 134 10.86 -11.70 30.79
C LYS A 134 10.36 -10.64 31.78
N SER A 135 9.13 -10.18 31.56
CA SER A 135 8.41 -9.36 32.53
C SER A 135 7.70 -10.21 33.58
N ASP A 136 7.63 -9.72 34.81
CA ASP A 136 6.76 -10.26 35.84
C ASP A 136 5.28 -9.86 35.62
N VAL A 137 4.99 -9.00 34.62
CA VAL A 137 3.65 -8.44 34.37
C VAL A 137 2.86 -9.28 33.36
N PHE A 138 3.38 -9.49 32.15
CA PHE A 138 2.70 -10.27 31.10
C PHE A 138 3.71 -11.04 30.26
N ASN A 139 3.63 -12.37 30.30
CA ASN A 139 4.56 -13.25 29.60
C ASN A 139 3.88 -13.93 28.40
N VAL A 140 4.38 -13.64 27.19
CA VAL A 140 3.84 -14.20 25.94
C VAL A 140 4.51 -15.55 25.65
N GLU A 141 3.76 -16.65 25.79
CA GLU A 141 4.25 -17.98 25.42
C GLU A 141 4.27 -18.19 23.90
N GLN A 142 3.21 -17.75 23.21
CA GLN A 142 3.03 -17.98 21.78
C GLN A 142 2.13 -16.93 21.13
N ILE A 143 2.40 -16.59 19.87
CA ILE A 143 1.56 -15.71 19.05
C ILE A 143 0.80 -16.56 18.04
N ILE A 144 -0.51 -16.30 17.91
CA ILE A 144 -1.41 -17.01 17.00
C ILE A 144 -1.95 -16.01 15.98
N TRP A 145 -1.72 -16.30 14.70
CA TRP A 145 -2.21 -15.50 13.59
C TRP A 145 -3.58 -16.01 13.10
N PRO A 146 -4.36 -15.19 12.37
CA PRO A 146 -5.62 -15.64 11.78
C PRO A 146 -5.45 -16.89 10.89
N THR A 147 -6.46 -17.77 10.87
CA THR A 147 -6.48 -18.92 9.94
C THR A 147 -6.34 -18.46 8.49
N PRO A 148 -5.59 -19.17 7.62
CA PRO A 148 -5.40 -18.76 6.22
C PRO A 148 -6.71 -18.47 5.49
N CYS A 149 -6.72 -17.42 4.67
CA CYS A 149 -7.88 -17.07 3.85
C CYS A 149 -8.18 -18.17 2.82
N PRO A 150 -9.47 -18.49 2.55
CA PRO A 150 -9.84 -19.34 1.43
C PRO A 150 -9.27 -18.77 0.13
N GLN A 151 -8.61 -19.62 -0.66
CA GLN A 151 -8.02 -19.25 -1.95
C GLN A 151 -8.63 -20.13 -3.05
N ARG A 152 -8.89 -19.53 -4.22
CA ARG A 152 -9.29 -20.29 -5.41
C ARG A 152 -8.17 -21.25 -5.82
N PRO A 153 -8.50 -22.45 -6.30
CA PRO A 153 -7.50 -23.39 -6.77
C PRO A 153 -6.73 -22.80 -7.97
N TRP A 154 -5.48 -23.21 -8.12
CA TRP A 154 -4.64 -22.80 -9.24
C TRP A 154 -5.24 -23.27 -10.58
N PRO A 155 -5.33 -22.42 -11.62
CA PRO A 155 -5.87 -22.81 -12.92
C PRO A 155 -5.06 -23.91 -13.60
N SER A 156 -5.74 -24.90 -14.18
CA SER A 156 -5.09 -26.01 -14.90
C SER A 156 -4.72 -25.66 -16.35
N THR A 157 -5.47 -24.76 -16.97
CA THR A 157 -5.26 -24.32 -18.37
C THR A 157 -4.27 -23.17 -18.44
N LYS A 158 -3.21 -23.34 -19.23
CA LYS A 158 -2.26 -22.25 -19.53
C LYS A 158 -2.81 -21.41 -20.67
N THR A 159 -3.13 -20.15 -20.38
CA THR A 159 -3.60 -19.18 -21.39
C THR A 159 -2.46 -18.62 -22.23
N GLY A 160 -1.21 -18.70 -21.74
CA GLY A 160 -0.06 -18.10 -22.39
C GLY A 160 -0.02 -16.57 -22.31
N GLY A 161 -1.04 -15.91 -21.74
CA GLY A 161 -1.03 -14.46 -21.53
C GLY A 161 0.02 -14.03 -20.50
N VAL A 162 0.58 -12.85 -20.69
CA VAL A 162 1.58 -12.24 -19.81
C VAL A 162 1.06 -10.89 -19.32
N VAL A 163 1.27 -10.62 -18.03
CA VAL A 163 1.08 -9.30 -17.42
C VAL A 163 2.45 -8.73 -17.10
N ALA A 164 2.74 -7.54 -17.61
CA ALA A 164 3.96 -6.81 -17.29
C ALA A 164 3.70 -5.86 -16.11
N PHE A 165 4.60 -5.85 -15.13
CA PHE A 165 4.56 -4.91 -14.01
C PHE A 165 5.78 -4.00 -14.07
N ILE A 166 5.54 -2.70 -13.94
CA ILE A 166 6.58 -1.68 -13.75
C ILE A 166 6.19 -0.79 -12.58
N SER A 167 7.14 -0.14 -11.94
CA SER A 167 6.94 0.73 -10.79
C SER A 167 8.08 1.74 -10.72
N GLY A 168 7.91 2.83 -9.95
CA GLY A 168 9.03 3.73 -9.62
C GLY A 168 9.63 4.41 -10.85
N LEU A 169 8.79 5.06 -11.65
CA LEU A 169 9.30 5.90 -12.74
C LEU A 169 9.97 7.16 -12.19
N GLU A 170 9.52 7.62 -11.02
CA GLU A 170 10.12 8.72 -10.24
C GLU A 170 10.49 9.92 -11.13
N LEU A 171 9.59 10.29 -12.04
CA LEU A 171 9.83 11.39 -12.96
C LEU A 171 9.92 12.69 -12.19
N THR A 172 10.95 13.50 -12.49
CA THR A 172 11.23 14.76 -11.79
C THR A 172 10.80 15.99 -12.58
N GLY A 173 10.55 15.84 -13.88
CA GLY A 173 10.31 16.94 -14.81
C GLY A 173 11.61 17.53 -15.38
N ASP A 174 12.77 17.15 -14.83
CA ASP A 174 14.06 17.56 -15.35
C ASP A 174 14.56 16.58 -16.41
N ALA A 175 14.81 17.09 -17.63
CA ALA A 175 15.18 16.26 -18.76
C ALA A 175 16.54 15.56 -18.60
N VAL A 176 17.44 16.08 -17.77
CA VAL A 176 18.76 15.47 -17.53
C VAL A 176 18.62 14.30 -16.56
N ASN A 177 17.90 14.50 -15.46
CA ASN A 177 17.62 13.46 -14.46
C ASN A 177 16.75 12.34 -15.04
N ASP A 178 15.72 12.70 -15.81
CA ASP A 178 14.75 11.76 -16.35
C ASP A 178 15.23 11.06 -17.64
N ALA A 179 16.42 11.41 -18.16
CA ALA A 179 16.92 10.92 -19.45
C ALA A 179 17.01 9.38 -19.50
N ALA A 180 17.52 8.76 -18.45
CA ALA A 180 17.70 7.31 -18.37
C ALA A 180 16.35 6.58 -18.35
N VAL A 181 15.44 7.01 -17.47
CA VAL A 181 14.09 6.43 -17.33
C VAL A 181 13.29 6.62 -18.61
N THR A 182 13.30 7.82 -19.17
CA THR A 182 12.57 8.14 -20.42
C THR A 182 13.08 7.31 -21.60
N THR A 183 14.41 7.15 -21.73
CA THR A 183 15.02 6.33 -22.79
C THR A 183 14.68 4.86 -22.62
N ALA A 184 14.80 4.32 -21.40
CA ALA A 184 14.44 2.94 -21.10
C ALA A 184 12.95 2.67 -21.36
N PHE A 185 12.08 3.60 -20.95
CA PHE A 185 10.65 3.51 -21.20
C PHE A 185 10.34 3.54 -22.70
N GLU A 186 11.06 4.35 -23.49
CA GLU A 186 10.87 4.39 -24.94
C GLU A 186 11.32 3.11 -25.64
N LEU A 187 12.43 2.51 -25.21
CA LEU A 187 12.84 1.20 -25.73
C LEU A 187 11.82 0.12 -25.37
N MET A 188 11.33 0.14 -24.13
CA MET A 188 10.27 -0.77 -23.67
C MET A 188 8.98 -0.55 -24.46
N SER A 189 8.54 0.69 -24.70
CA SER A 189 7.30 1.00 -25.41
C SER A 189 7.36 0.46 -26.84
N ARG A 190 8.48 0.65 -27.53
CA ARG A 190 8.72 0.09 -28.87
C ARG A 190 8.79 -1.43 -28.85
N TRP A 191 9.38 -2.04 -27.83
CA TRP A 191 9.37 -3.51 -27.68
C TRP A 191 7.96 -4.06 -27.41
N LEU A 192 7.21 -3.44 -26.51
CA LEU A 192 5.81 -3.78 -26.20
C LEU A 192 4.91 -3.65 -27.42
N ASN A 193 5.20 -2.68 -28.30
CA ASN A 193 4.46 -2.42 -29.54
C ASN A 193 4.94 -3.23 -30.75
N ASP A 194 5.86 -4.20 -30.57
CA ASP A 194 6.37 -5.05 -31.65
C ASP A 194 7.20 -4.29 -32.72
N GLU A 195 7.95 -3.25 -32.34
CA GLU A 195 8.70 -2.38 -33.27
C GLU A 195 10.22 -2.62 -33.31
N ILE A 196 10.77 -3.40 -32.38
CA ILE A 196 12.23 -3.63 -32.23
C ILE A 196 12.66 -5.03 -32.68
N SER A 197 11.73 -5.98 -32.85
CA SER A 197 12.07 -7.38 -33.11
C SER A 197 11.86 -7.77 -34.58
N ASP A 198 12.90 -8.34 -35.21
CA ASP A 198 12.88 -8.75 -36.63
C ASP A 198 12.06 -10.03 -36.88
N HIS A 199 11.88 -10.86 -35.83
CA HIS A 199 11.16 -12.13 -35.88
C HIS A 199 10.12 -12.18 -34.76
N ILE A 200 8.97 -11.54 -35.00
CA ILE A 200 7.85 -11.56 -34.06
C ILE A 200 6.90 -12.66 -34.48
N ASP A 201 6.83 -13.69 -33.65
CA ASP A 201 5.86 -14.77 -33.76
C ASP A 201 4.87 -14.73 -32.58
N GLN A 202 3.88 -15.61 -32.61
CA GLN A 202 2.90 -15.72 -31.53
C GLN A 202 3.48 -16.31 -30.23
N THR A 203 4.73 -16.80 -30.26
CA THR A 203 5.40 -17.37 -29.07
C THR A 203 6.19 -16.32 -28.29
N SER A 204 6.59 -15.25 -28.97
CA SER A 204 7.30 -14.11 -28.43
C SER A 204 6.60 -13.51 -27.22
N ILE A 205 7.37 -13.11 -26.20
CA ILE A 205 6.79 -12.57 -24.96
C ILE A 205 6.01 -11.28 -25.25
N CYS A 206 6.56 -10.39 -26.08
CA CYS A 206 5.96 -9.10 -26.41
C CYS A 206 4.55 -9.23 -27.02
N SER A 207 4.31 -10.22 -27.89
CA SER A 207 3.00 -10.49 -28.50
C SER A 207 1.99 -11.12 -27.54
N ARG A 208 2.48 -11.76 -26.46
CA ARG A 208 1.66 -12.37 -25.40
C ARG A 208 1.34 -11.44 -24.24
N ILE A 209 1.92 -10.25 -24.19
CA ILE A 209 1.59 -9.24 -23.17
C ILE A 209 0.19 -8.70 -23.46
N GLU A 210 -0.74 -9.02 -22.55
CA GLU A 210 -2.13 -8.52 -22.59
C GLU A 210 -2.20 -7.12 -21.98
N ARG A 211 -1.39 -6.87 -20.93
CA ARG A 211 -1.49 -5.68 -20.10
C ARG A 211 -0.19 -5.29 -19.42
N LEU A 212 0.00 -3.99 -19.33
CA LEU A 212 1.03 -3.33 -18.53
C LEU A 212 0.36 -2.72 -17.30
N VAL A 213 0.83 -3.09 -16.11
CA VAL A 213 0.41 -2.48 -14.83
C VAL A 213 1.55 -1.60 -14.33
N VAL A 214 1.27 -0.31 -14.18
CA VAL A 214 2.18 0.69 -13.63
C VAL A 214 1.82 0.92 -12.17
N LEU A 215 2.69 0.49 -11.27
CA LEU A 215 2.51 0.49 -9.82
C LEU A 215 3.17 1.71 -9.18
N GLY A 216 2.44 2.81 -9.10
CA GLY A 216 2.78 4.00 -8.31
C GLY A 216 4.17 4.57 -8.50
N GLU A 217 4.49 5.55 -7.65
CA GLU A 217 5.73 6.35 -7.73
C GLU A 217 6.05 6.77 -9.17
N SER A 218 5.03 7.21 -9.93
CA SER A 218 5.24 7.63 -11.31
C SER A 218 5.88 9.02 -11.36
N ILE A 219 5.50 9.88 -10.41
CA ILE A 219 6.08 11.20 -10.16
C ILE A 219 6.94 11.13 -8.88
N ALA A 220 8.14 11.71 -8.95
CA ALA A 220 9.00 11.85 -7.79
C ALA A 220 8.38 12.83 -6.77
N VAL A 221 8.40 12.42 -5.51
CA VAL A 221 8.11 13.31 -4.38
C VAL A 221 9.30 14.25 -4.25
N GLY A 222 9.13 15.55 -4.51
CA GLY A 222 10.24 16.51 -4.39
C GLY A 222 10.83 16.48 -2.98
N GLN A 223 12.13 16.79 -2.81
CA GLN A 223 12.82 16.79 -1.50
C GLN A 223 12.11 17.64 -0.42
N ALA A 224 11.24 18.58 -0.82
CA ALA A 224 10.43 19.38 0.10
C ALA A 224 9.21 18.62 0.68
N GLN A 225 8.81 17.49 0.10
CA GLN A 225 7.62 16.72 0.50
C GLN A 225 7.95 15.45 1.30
N GLU A 226 9.19 14.93 1.25
CA GLU A 226 9.60 13.79 2.09
C GLU A 226 9.54 14.11 3.59
N PHE A 227 9.54 15.40 3.95
CA PHE A 227 9.32 15.91 5.30
C PHE A 227 8.25 16.99 5.33
N ALA A 228 7.06 16.68 4.80
CA ALA A 228 5.88 17.44 5.20
C ALA A 228 5.61 17.17 6.70
N SER A 229 6.34 17.89 7.55
CA SER A 229 5.98 18.10 8.95
C SER A 229 4.49 18.38 9.02
N ALA A 230 3.82 17.94 10.08
CA ALA A 230 2.40 18.27 10.25
C ALA A 230 2.15 19.79 10.30
N VAL A 231 3.19 20.59 10.53
CA VAL A 231 3.15 22.05 10.45
C VAL A 231 3.27 22.58 9.02
N HIS A 232 3.90 21.84 8.11
CA HIS A 232 3.92 22.13 6.67
C HIS A 232 2.51 22.14 6.07
N TYR A 233 1.61 21.31 6.60
CA TYR A 233 0.18 21.30 6.24
C TYR A 233 -0.62 22.48 6.80
N LEU A 234 -0.19 23.07 7.92
CA LEU A 234 -0.89 24.19 8.58
C LEU A 234 -0.50 25.56 7.99
N ASN A 235 0.69 25.66 7.40
CA ASN A 235 1.20 26.89 6.80
C ASN A 235 0.94 26.94 5.28
N LEU A 236 -0.27 27.37 4.90
CA LEU A 236 -0.76 27.61 3.52
C LEU A 236 0.02 28.66 2.69
N THR A 237 1.19 29.13 3.15
CA THR A 237 1.91 30.29 2.61
C THR A 237 3.25 29.97 1.93
N TYR A 238 3.70 28.71 1.93
CA TYR A 238 4.85 28.34 1.10
C TYR A 238 4.41 28.13 -0.34
N LYS A 239 4.97 28.94 -1.25
CA LYS A 239 4.84 28.76 -2.70
C LYS A 239 5.33 27.36 -3.05
N GLU A 240 4.38 26.45 -3.28
CA GLU A 240 4.62 25.12 -3.82
C GLU A 240 5.54 25.24 -5.04
N ALA A 241 6.71 24.60 -4.97
CA ALA A 241 7.52 24.38 -6.15
C ALA A 241 6.67 23.53 -7.10
N SER A 242 6.13 24.20 -8.11
CA SER A 242 5.15 23.70 -9.05
C SER A 242 5.84 22.88 -10.14
N SER A 243 6.33 21.69 -9.79
CA SER A 243 6.90 20.72 -10.75
C SER A 243 5.93 19.63 -11.20
N ASN A 244 4.69 19.59 -10.68
CA ASN A 244 3.76 18.48 -10.94
C ASN A 244 3.13 18.48 -12.36
N VAL A 245 2.95 19.65 -12.99
CA VAL A 245 2.20 19.74 -14.27
C VAL A 245 3.05 19.31 -15.47
N GLU A 246 4.33 19.67 -15.50
CA GLU A 246 5.23 19.25 -16.57
C GLU A 246 5.54 17.76 -16.47
N THR A 247 5.77 17.28 -15.25
CA THR A 247 6.04 15.87 -14.97
C THR A 247 4.88 14.96 -15.36
N ILE A 248 3.64 15.33 -15.02
CA ILE A 248 2.47 14.54 -15.44
C ILE A 248 2.29 14.57 -16.97
N ALA A 249 2.67 15.66 -17.65
CA ALA A 249 2.63 15.73 -19.11
C ALA A 249 3.68 14.82 -19.77
N ILE A 250 4.86 14.64 -19.14
CA ILE A 250 5.86 13.66 -19.57
C ILE A 250 5.29 12.24 -19.40
N LEU A 251 4.72 11.94 -18.23
CA LEU A 251 4.07 10.64 -18.00
C LEU A 251 2.97 10.36 -19.03
N ASP A 252 2.10 11.32 -19.29
CA ASP A 252 1.04 11.21 -20.31
C ASP A 252 1.61 10.94 -21.71
N THR A 253 2.76 11.54 -22.03
CA THR A 253 3.45 11.29 -23.29
C THR A 253 3.97 9.85 -23.36
N LEU A 254 4.63 9.38 -22.31
CA LEU A 254 5.18 8.03 -22.25
C LEU A 254 4.08 6.96 -22.33
N LEU A 255 3.04 7.08 -21.50
CA LEU A 255 1.93 6.13 -21.47
C LEU A 255 1.16 6.11 -22.80
N SER A 256 0.98 7.27 -23.45
CA SER A 256 0.30 7.33 -24.76
C SER A 256 0.98 6.46 -25.82
N ARG A 257 2.31 6.34 -25.79
CA ARG A 257 3.08 5.50 -26.73
C ARG A 257 2.78 4.02 -26.56
N VAL A 258 2.53 3.55 -25.34
CA VAL A 258 2.21 2.13 -25.05
C VAL A 258 0.74 1.81 -25.33
N SER A 259 -0.15 2.75 -25.00
CA SER A 259 -1.61 2.56 -25.03
C SER A 259 -2.22 2.30 -26.41
N ASN A 260 -1.43 2.35 -27.48
CA ASN A 260 -1.86 2.06 -28.85
C ASN A 260 -2.17 0.57 -29.10
N LYS A 261 -1.40 -0.34 -28.50
CA LYS A 261 -1.55 -1.80 -28.70
C LYS A 261 -1.68 -2.61 -27.42
N VAL A 262 -1.25 -2.06 -26.29
CA VAL A 262 -1.24 -2.75 -24.99
C VAL A 262 -2.15 -2.02 -24.02
N LYS A 263 -2.96 -2.76 -23.27
CA LYS A 263 -3.80 -2.17 -22.21
C LYS A 263 -2.92 -1.75 -21.04
N VAL A 264 -3.15 -0.56 -20.51
CA VAL A 264 -2.35 0.05 -19.44
C VAL A 264 -3.24 0.30 -18.24
N ASP A 265 -2.84 -0.23 -17.08
CA ASP A 265 -3.46 0.06 -15.80
C ASP A 265 -2.51 0.90 -14.96
N LEU A 266 -2.95 2.09 -14.55
CA LEU A 266 -2.17 3.00 -13.74
C LEU A 266 -2.70 3.01 -12.31
N VAL A 267 -1.86 2.53 -11.39
CA VAL A 267 -2.08 2.55 -9.94
C VAL A 267 -1.36 3.77 -9.36
N PRO A 268 -2.02 4.62 -8.56
CA PRO A 268 -1.39 5.81 -7.97
C PRO A 268 -0.40 5.47 -6.83
N GLY A 269 0.64 6.29 -6.67
CA GLY A 269 1.54 6.35 -5.50
C GLY A 269 1.42 7.68 -4.73
N ILE A 270 2.34 7.93 -3.78
CA ILE A 270 2.32 9.15 -2.92
C ILE A 270 2.61 10.43 -3.72
N GLY A 271 3.54 10.37 -4.69
CA GLY A 271 3.93 11.51 -5.50
C GLY A 271 2.97 11.83 -6.65
N ASP A 272 2.01 10.95 -6.92
CA ASP A 272 1.08 11.11 -8.03
C ASP A 272 -0.08 12.06 -7.66
N PRO A 273 -0.71 12.74 -8.64
CA PRO A 273 -1.74 13.76 -8.41
C PRO A 273 -3.08 13.11 -8.00
N CYS A 274 -3.12 12.55 -6.80
CA CYS A 274 -4.24 11.85 -6.21
C CYS A 274 -4.28 12.07 -4.70
N MET A 275 -5.30 11.50 -4.06
CA MET A 275 -5.40 11.48 -2.61
C MET A 275 -4.28 10.61 -2.02
N GLN A 276 -3.48 11.15 -1.09
CA GLN A 276 -2.39 10.41 -0.44
C GLN A 276 -2.90 9.37 0.57
N GLN A 277 -4.05 9.63 1.20
CA GLN A 277 -4.66 8.71 2.16
C GLN A 277 -5.06 7.38 1.52
N MET A 278 -4.81 6.29 2.23
CA MET A 278 -5.23 4.94 1.86
C MET A 278 -6.73 4.71 2.17
N PRO A 279 -7.52 4.09 1.26
CA PRO A 279 -7.15 3.71 -0.11
C PRO A 279 -7.07 4.92 -1.06
N GLN A 280 -5.97 5.01 -1.82
CA GLN A 280 -5.79 6.09 -2.78
C GLN A 280 -6.75 5.92 -3.95
N GLN A 281 -7.46 7.00 -4.27
CA GLN A 281 -8.43 7.05 -5.36
C GLN A 281 -7.73 7.19 -6.71
N PRO A 282 -8.34 6.73 -7.82
CA PRO A 282 -7.71 6.79 -9.13
C PRO A 282 -7.35 8.23 -9.54
N ILE A 283 -6.24 8.37 -10.27
CA ILE A 283 -5.86 9.64 -10.90
C ILE A 283 -7.00 10.10 -11.82
N HIS A 284 -7.29 11.39 -11.81
CA HIS A 284 -8.36 11.93 -12.65
C HIS A 284 -7.94 11.91 -14.13
N ARG A 285 -8.84 11.50 -15.04
CA ARG A 285 -8.53 11.39 -16.49
C ARG A 285 -8.04 12.70 -17.11
N ALA A 286 -8.44 13.84 -16.57
CA ALA A 286 -7.98 15.15 -17.04
C ALA A 286 -6.47 15.38 -16.86
N CYS A 287 -5.81 14.63 -15.97
CA CYS A 287 -4.36 14.68 -15.79
C CYS A 287 -3.60 14.03 -16.96
N LEU A 288 -4.24 13.15 -17.73
CA LEU A 288 -3.63 12.33 -18.79
C LEU A 288 -4.41 12.44 -20.10
N PRO A 289 -4.52 13.64 -20.71
CA PRO A 289 -5.37 13.87 -21.87
C PRO A 289 -4.94 13.06 -23.11
N ARG A 290 -3.64 12.88 -23.37
CA ARG A 290 -3.13 12.15 -24.55
C ARG A 290 -3.41 10.66 -24.43
N THR A 291 -3.07 10.07 -23.29
CA THR A 291 -3.30 8.63 -23.04
C THR A 291 -4.79 8.32 -22.93
N SER A 292 -5.58 9.25 -22.40
CA SER A 292 -7.04 9.09 -22.34
C SER A 292 -7.71 9.03 -23.71
N ALA A 293 -7.07 9.55 -24.77
CA ALA A 293 -7.56 9.41 -26.14
C ALA A 293 -7.62 7.95 -26.61
N SER A 294 -6.79 7.07 -26.03
CA SER A 294 -6.81 5.62 -26.27
C SER A 294 -7.99 4.90 -25.63
N GLY A 295 -8.85 5.62 -24.89
CA GLY A 295 -10.13 5.14 -24.40
C GLY A 295 -10.00 3.93 -23.46
N ALA A 296 -10.57 2.80 -23.87
CA ALA A 296 -10.62 1.56 -23.08
C ALA A 296 -9.24 0.91 -22.86
N ALA A 297 -8.20 1.34 -23.58
CA ALA A 297 -6.84 0.87 -23.35
C ALA A 297 -6.23 1.41 -22.05
N LEU A 298 -6.77 2.49 -21.47
CA LEU A 298 -6.29 3.08 -20.21
C LEU A 298 -7.28 2.87 -19.06
N SER A 299 -6.86 2.10 -18.06
CA SER A 299 -7.55 1.97 -16.78
C SER A 299 -6.83 2.78 -15.70
N LEU A 300 -7.50 3.80 -15.17
CA LEU A 300 -7.04 4.48 -13.96
C LEU A 300 -7.72 3.79 -12.78
N VAL A 301 -6.92 3.22 -11.87
CA VAL A 301 -7.39 2.32 -10.81
C VAL A 301 -6.96 2.81 -9.43
N THR A 302 -7.46 2.18 -8.36
CA THR A 302 -7.14 2.55 -6.96
C THR A 302 -5.82 1.94 -6.53
N ASN A 303 -5.26 2.45 -5.42
CA ASN A 303 -4.26 1.74 -4.62
C ASN A 303 -4.86 1.43 -3.24
N PRO A 304 -5.05 0.16 -2.84
CA PRO A 304 -4.65 -1.08 -3.52
C PRO A 304 -5.40 -1.37 -4.83
N TYR A 305 -4.80 -2.21 -5.68
CA TYR A 305 -5.33 -2.65 -6.95
C TYR A 305 -5.63 -4.16 -6.95
N GLU A 306 -6.90 -4.54 -7.13
CA GLU A 306 -7.33 -5.92 -7.32
C GLU A 306 -8.05 -6.12 -8.65
N PHE A 307 -7.70 -7.19 -9.35
CA PHE A 307 -8.34 -7.57 -10.61
C PHE A 307 -8.22 -9.08 -10.86
N THR A 308 -9.05 -9.56 -11.78
CA THR A 308 -8.97 -10.92 -12.32
C THR A 308 -8.62 -10.84 -13.79
N LEU A 309 -7.70 -11.70 -14.22
CA LEU A 309 -7.38 -11.89 -15.62
C LEU A 309 -7.46 -13.38 -15.97
N GLY A 310 -8.43 -13.76 -16.81
CA GLY A 310 -8.80 -15.15 -17.01
C GLY A 310 -9.29 -15.77 -15.69
N ASP A 311 -8.56 -16.77 -15.20
CA ASP A 311 -8.86 -17.48 -13.95
C ASP A 311 -7.90 -17.12 -12.80
N LEU A 312 -7.03 -16.12 -13.00
CA LEU A 312 -6.06 -15.67 -12.00
C LEU A 312 -6.50 -14.37 -11.34
N ASP A 313 -6.41 -14.35 -10.01
CA ASP A 313 -6.70 -13.18 -9.19
C ASP A 313 -5.38 -12.51 -8.77
N PHE A 314 -5.31 -11.19 -8.95
CA PHE A 314 -4.16 -10.36 -8.64
C PHE A 314 -4.50 -9.34 -7.57
N LEU A 315 -3.57 -9.13 -6.64
CA LEU A 315 -3.57 -8.02 -5.69
C LEU A 315 -2.21 -7.33 -5.80
N ALA A 316 -2.22 -6.03 -6.05
CA ALA A 316 -1.04 -5.19 -6.16
C ALA A 316 -1.19 -3.92 -5.32
N THR A 317 -0.07 -3.40 -4.84
CA THR A 317 0.02 -2.10 -4.16
C THR A 317 1.20 -1.34 -4.73
N SER A 318 1.21 -0.02 -4.53
CA SER A 318 2.36 0.84 -4.86
C SER A 318 3.48 0.74 -3.80
N GLY A 319 3.60 -0.37 -3.06
CA GLY A 319 4.74 -0.61 -2.16
C GLY A 319 4.84 0.21 -0.86
N GLN A 320 4.10 1.30 -0.69
CA GLN A 320 4.14 2.16 0.52
C GLN A 320 3.98 1.39 1.84
N ASN A 321 3.07 0.41 1.85
CA ASN A 321 2.84 -0.50 2.98
C ASN A 321 4.08 -1.31 3.36
N ILE A 322 4.87 -1.74 2.38
CA ILE A 322 6.11 -2.50 2.61
C ILE A 322 7.25 -1.55 3.00
N SER A 323 7.38 -0.42 2.31
CA SER A 323 8.40 0.59 2.61
C SER A 323 8.28 1.11 4.03
N ASP A 324 7.06 1.36 4.49
CA ASP A 324 6.78 1.78 5.87
C ASP A 324 7.15 0.68 6.88
N LEU A 325 6.69 -0.56 6.69
CA LEU A 325 7.07 -1.68 7.56
C LEU A 325 8.58 -1.90 7.63
N ARG A 326 9.31 -1.69 6.53
CA ARG A 326 10.77 -1.78 6.50
C ARG A 326 11.43 -0.69 7.33
N ARG A 327 10.87 0.52 7.37
CA ARG A 327 11.35 1.60 8.25
C ARG A 327 11.09 1.32 9.72
N LEU A 328 10.01 0.60 10.02
CA LEU A 328 9.53 0.33 11.39
C LEU A 328 10.05 -0.98 11.99
N SER A 329 10.63 -1.87 11.18
CA SER A 329 11.07 -3.19 11.61
C SER A 329 12.53 -3.45 11.27
N ALA A 330 13.13 -4.43 11.94
CA ALA A 330 14.49 -4.90 11.61
C ALA A 330 14.50 -5.88 10.43
N VAL A 331 13.36 -6.12 9.77
CA VAL A 331 13.26 -7.06 8.64
C VAL A 331 13.76 -6.36 7.39
N SER A 332 14.87 -6.85 6.84
CA SER A 332 15.51 -6.26 5.65
C SER A 332 14.83 -6.66 4.34
N SER A 333 14.19 -7.83 4.29
CA SER A 333 13.61 -8.40 3.08
C SER A 333 12.16 -7.96 2.88
N SER A 334 11.91 -7.24 1.79
CA SER A 334 10.55 -6.88 1.35
C SER A 334 9.66 -8.12 1.15
N CYS A 335 10.22 -9.23 0.64
CA CYS A 335 9.47 -10.47 0.44
C CYS A 335 9.00 -11.10 1.76
N ASP A 336 9.82 -11.00 2.82
CA ASP A 336 9.43 -11.50 4.14
C ASP A 336 8.34 -10.63 4.75
N LEU A 337 8.42 -9.30 4.57
CA LEU A 337 7.34 -8.38 4.96
C LEU A 337 6.03 -8.67 4.22
N MET A 338 6.10 -8.95 2.90
CA MET A 338 4.93 -9.36 2.13
C MET A 338 4.33 -10.67 2.65
N LYS A 339 5.18 -11.64 3.01
CA LYS A 339 4.73 -12.90 3.63
C LYS A 339 4.05 -12.65 4.98
N HIS A 340 4.59 -11.75 5.80
CA HIS A 340 3.98 -11.35 7.07
C HIS A 340 2.61 -10.71 6.86
N ILE A 341 2.46 -9.78 5.92
CA ILE A 341 1.17 -9.17 5.57
C ILE A 341 0.11 -10.23 5.19
N LEU A 342 0.51 -11.26 4.44
CA LEU A 342 -0.39 -12.37 4.09
C LEU A 342 -0.82 -13.18 5.33
N CYS A 343 0.11 -13.44 6.25
CA CYS A 343 -0.20 -14.10 7.52
C CYS A 343 -1.12 -13.25 8.42
N TRP A 344 -0.88 -11.95 8.48
CA TRP A 344 -1.67 -10.99 9.28
C TRP A 344 -3.04 -10.71 8.67
N GLN A 345 -3.20 -10.94 7.36
CA GLN A 345 -4.42 -10.66 6.59
C GLN A 345 -4.81 -9.18 6.61
N HIS A 346 -3.80 -8.31 6.61
CA HIS A 346 -4.00 -6.87 6.58
C HIS A 346 -2.96 -6.20 5.67
N ILE A 347 -3.41 -5.58 4.57
CA ILE A 347 -2.53 -5.03 3.52
C ILE A 347 -1.64 -3.89 4.03
N ALA A 348 -2.15 -3.04 4.92
CA ALA A 348 -1.42 -1.89 5.47
C ALA A 348 -1.61 -1.81 7.00
N PRO A 349 -0.96 -2.68 7.79
CA PRO A 349 -1.23 -2.83 9.22
C PRO A 349 -0.91 -1.57 10.04
N THR A 350 -0.02 -0.72 9.53
CA THR A 350 0.46 0.50 10.17
C THR A 350 -0.34 1.75 9.81
N CYS A 351 -1.29 1.64 8.88
CA CYS A 351 -2.29 2.67 8.61
C CYS A 351 -3.32 2.65 9.76
N PRO A 352 -3.88 3.75 10.26
CA PRO A 352 -3.60 5.15 9.92
C PRO A 352 -2.41 5.76 10.68
N ASP A 353 -1.67 5.01 11.52
CA ASP A 353 -0.66 5.57 12.41
C ASP A 353 0.54 6.18 11.68
N THR A 354 1.17 5.45 10.76
CA THR A 354 2.36 5.92 10.03
C THR A 354 2.13 6.04 8.54
N ILE A 355 1.13 5.33 8.00
CA ILE A 355 0.60 5.55 6.65
C ILE A 355 -0.73 6.25 6.78
N ASP A 356 -0.89 7.40 6.13
CA ASP A 356 -2.13 8.15 6.16
C ASP A 356 -3.31 7.30 5.67
N GLY A 357 -4.35 7.21 6.49
CA GLY A 357 -5.55 6.46 6.20
C GLY A 357 -6.76 7.36 6.06
N PHE A 358 -7.74 6.94 5.26
CA PHE A 358 -9.05 7.56 5.30
C PHE A 358 -9.79 7.14 6.59
N PRO A 359 -10.44 8.08 7.32
CA PRO A 359 -11.10 7.78 8.60
C PRO A 359 -12.45 7.07 8.40
N PHE A 360 -12.40 5.79 8.06
CA PHE A 360 -13.61 4.97 7.95
C PHE A 360 -14.31 4.82 9.31
N ASP A 361 -15.64 4.84 9.30
CA ASP A 361 -16.46 4.42 10.44
C ASP A 361 -16.53 2.88 10.45
N LYS A 362 -17.67 2.27 10.12
CA LYS A 362 -17.82 0.81 10.01
C LYS A 362 -17.96 0.36 8.56
N ARG A 363 -16.90 -0.24 8.01
CA ARG A 363 -16.88 -0.82 6.66
C ARG A 363 -16.35 -2.24 6.67
N LEU A 364 -17.22 -3.18 7.04
CA LEU A 364 -16.94 -4.61 6.89
C LEU A 364 -17.30 -5.04 5.47
N THR A 365 -16.29 -5.42 4.68
CA THR A 365 -16.56 -6.12 3.44
C THR A 365 -16.71 -7.60 3.80
N PRO A 366 -17.89 -8.22 3.66
CA PRO A 366 -18.06 -9.63 4.00
C PRO A 366 -17.10 -10.48 3.16
N TYR A 367 -16.42 -11.44 3.80
CA TYR A 367 -15.72 -12.51 3.10
C TYR A 367 -16.78 -13.28 2.28
N LYS A 368 -16.85 -13.02 0.97
CA LYS A 368 -17.72 -13.75 0.05
C LYS A 368 -16.91 -14.73 -0.76
#